data_AF-A0A7S2VJV8-F1
#
_entry.id   AF-A0A7S2VJV8-F1
#
_cell.length_a   1.000
_cell.length_b   1.000
_cell.length_c   1.000
_cell.angle_alpha   90.00
_cell.angle_beta   90.00
_cell.angle_gamma   90.00
#
_symmetry.space_group_name_H-M   'P 1'
#
loop_
_entity.id
_entity.type
_entity.pdbx_description
1 polymer ?
#
loop_
_entity_poly.entity_id
_entity_poly.type
_entity_poly.pdbx_seq_one_letter_code
_entity_poly.pdbx_strand_id
1 'polypeptide(L)'
;ASVGGSPPPCGGDLPALLAHISAVDPRCVVFNWECCAGCAKETFGGPAKNWEALDLIELVIQRGHMVMCSDFSLKALIKNWSTRRFGPNPFVKLGEFGGRMRLRFDVERVRACPSSQLQRAGDLSEGGHAEIRAQSGTIIYGVDSRVPPTTDAYGLEVLTVATPMSGQRRVSATMGCEAGGERDTAGHVMLTFKSGGILLTSAGHWSELVRIDVTEERLLRTAVEQYGEAYAGRWAAQLRSAPEALRPAMAQGLASQMVQQSSPSSYAA
;
A
#
# COMPACT_ATOMS: atom_id res chain seq x y z
N ALA A 1 -26.30 10.40 33.82
CA ALA A 1 -27.08 9.74 32.77
C ALA A 1 -26.12 9.22 31.71
N SER A 2 -25.93 7.91 31.65
CA SER A 2 -25.08 7.24 30.66
C SER A 2 -25.78 7.22 29.31
N VAL A 3 -25.25 7.91 28.31
CA VAL A 3 -25.74 7.85 26.93
C VAL A 3 -25.17 6.59 26.28
N GLY A 4 -25.72 5.44 26.65
CA GLY A 4 -25.45 4.14 26.03
C GLY A 4 -26.41 3.91 24.86
N GLY A 5 -26.17 4.58 23.74
CA GLY A 5 -26.83 4.23 22.48
C GLY A 5 -25.92 3.27 21.71
N SER A 6 -26.31 2.00 21.58
CA SER A 6 -25.66 1.11 20.61
C SER A 6 -25.82 1.72 19.22
N PRO A 7 -24.74 1.83 18.43
CA PRO A 7 -24.85 2.33 17.06
C PRO A 7 -25.84 1.44 16.29
N PRO A 8 -26.64 2.02 15.38
CA PRO A 8 -27.58 1.26 14.57
C PRO A 8 -26.82 0.15 13.81
N PRO A 9 -27.43 -1.03 13.63
CA PRO A 9 -26.82 -2.08 12.84
C PRO A 9 -26.56 -1.54 11.43
N CYS A 10 -25.29 -1.43 11.05
CA CYS A 10 -24.86 -1.13 9.68
C CYS A 10 -25.19 -2.32 8.76
N GLY A 11 -26.47 -2.61 8.56
CA GLY A 11 -26.95 -3.50 7.51
C GLY A 11 -26.89 -2.75 6.20
N GLY A 12 -25.70 -2.65 5.59
CA GLY A 12 -25.55 -2.08 4.26
C GLY A 12 -26.30 -2.95 3.24
N ASP A 13 -27.12 -2.33 2.40
CA ASP A 13 -27.77 -2.99 1.27
C ASP A 13 -26.70 -3.33 0.22
N LEU A 14 -26.22 -4.58 0.21
CA LEU A 14 -25.22 -5.07 -0.73
C LEU A 14 -25.61 -4.78 -2.19
N PRO A 15 -26.87 -5.03 -2.64
CA PRO A 15 -27.36 -4.54 -3.94
C PRO A 15 -27.07 -3.06 -4.22
N ALA A 16 -27.34 -2.15 -3.28
CA ALA A 16 -27.04 -0.73 -3.45
C ALA A 16 -25.54 -0.46 -3.55
N LEU A 17 -24.72 -1.13 -2.73
CA LEU A 17 -23.26 -1.07 -2.85
C LEU A 17 -22.82 -1.51 -4.26
N LEU A 18 -23.27 -2.67 -4.74
CA LEU A 18 -22.90 -3.18 -6.06
C LEU A 18 -23.33 -2.24 -7.20
N ALA A 19 -24.49 -1.59 -7.07
CA ALA A 19 -24.94 -0.57 -8.02
C ALA A 19 -23.99 0.64 -8.01
N HIS A 20 -23.58 1.13 -6.83
CA HIS A 20 -22.61 2.22 -6.72
C HIS A 20 -21.24 1.85 -7.28
N ILE A 21 -20.72 0.65 -6.99
CA ILE A 21 -19.44 0.17 -7.54
C ILE A 21 -19.50 0.20 -9.08
N SER A 22 -20.62 -0.25 -9.65
CA SER A 22 -20.79 -0.33 -11.11
C SER A 22 -20.98 1.03 -11.78
N ALA A 23 -21.28 2.09 -11.03
CA ALA A 23 -21.56 3.42 -11.55
C ALA A 23 -20.30 4.32 -11.64
N VAL A 24 -19.16 3.89 -11.09
CA VAL A 24 -17.95 4.70 -11.01
C VAL A 24 -16.85 4.12 -11.89
N ASP A 25 -16.07 4.99 -12.55
CA ASP A 25 -14.88 4.59 -13.31
C ASP A 25 -13.93 3.78 -12.40
N PRO A 26 -13.54 2.55 -12.80
CA PRO A 26 -12.70 1.71 -11.96
C PRO A 26 -11.36 2.31 -11.55
N ARG A 27 -10.85 3.28 -12.30
CA ARG A 27 -9.60 3.99 -12.02
C ARG A 27 -9.74 5.03 -10.90
N CYS A 28 -10.97 5.44 -10.57
CA CYS A 28 -11.23 6.49 -9.58
C CYS A 28 -11.43 5.95 -8.16
N VAL A 29 -11.65 4.64 -7.99
CA VAL A 29 -12.04 4.03 -6.71
C VAL A 29 -11.04 2.98 -6.29
N VAL A 30 -10.56 3.08 -5.05
CA VAL A 30 -9.86 1.99 -4.37
C VAL A 30 -10.74 1.37 -3.31
N PHE A 31 -10.73 0.06 -3.30
CA PHE A 31 -11.32 -0.80 -2.30
C PHE A 31 -10.24 -1.10 -1.26
N ASN A 32 -10.20 -0.28 -0.21
CA ASN A 32 -9.14 -0.32 0.78
C ASN A 32 -9.49 -1.26 1.96
N TRP A 33 -8.77 -2.38 2.07
CA TRP A 33 -8.84 -3.34 3.19
C TRP A 33 -7.67 -3.20 4.18
N GLU A 34 -6.79 -2.21 4.02
CA GLU A 34 -5.69 -1.91 4.93
C GLU A 34 -6.19 -1.81 6.37
N CYS A 35 -5.52 -2.52 7.29
CA CYS A 35 -5.82 -2.47 8.72
C CYS A 35 -7.29 -2.66 9.11
N CYS A 36 -8.06 -3.45 8.33
CA CYS A 36 -9.45 -3.73 8.68
C CYS A 36 -9.52 -4.44 10.05
N ALA A 37 -10.04 -3.76 11.06
CA ALA A 37 -10.19 -4.30 12.42
C ALA A 37 -11.10 -5.56 12.48
N GLY A 38 -11.86 -5.82 11.42
CA GLY A 38 -12.59 -7.08 11.23
C GLY A 38 -11.70 -8.28 10.93
N CYS A 39 -10.43 -8.06 10.58
CA CYS A 39 -9.45 -9.11 10.36
C CYS A 39 -8.85 -9.57 11.69
N ALA A 40 -9.11 -10.83 12.06
CA ALA A 40 -8.55 -11.43 13.27
C ALA A 40 -8.10 -12.84 12.95
N LYS A 41 -7.00 -13.30 13.58
CA LYS A 41 -6.46 -14.66 13.39
C LYS A 41 -6.23 -15.02 11.91
N GLU A 42 -5.88 -14.02 11.11
CA GLU A 42 -5.62 -14.14 9.67
C GLU A 42 -6.86 -14.62 8.88
N THR A 43 -8.05 -14.12 9.23
CA THR A 43 -9.27 -14.29 8.45
C THR A 43 -10.01 -12.97 8.36
N PHE A 44 -10.88 -12.78 7.37
CA PHE A 44 -11.77 -11.60 7.30
C PHE A 44 -13.00 -11.73 8.22
N GLY A 45 -12.81 -12.29 9.42
CA GLY A 45 -13.87 -12.60 10.39
C GLY A 45 -14.21 -14.09 10.46
N GLY A 46 -15.47 -14.41 10.80
CA GLY A 46 -15.95 -15.80 10.83
C GLY A 46 -16.01 -16.45 9.44
N PRO A 47 -16.24 -17.79 9.34
CA PRO A 47 -16.16 -18.51 8.07
C PRO A 47 -17.04 -17.90 6.95
N ALA A 48 -18.29 -17.55 7.23
CA ALA A 48 -19.18 -16.94 6.25
C ALA A 48 -18.66 -15.58 5.75
N LYS A 49 -18.29 -14.69 6.69
CA LYS A 49 -17.73 -13.36 6.39
C LYS A 49 -16.42 -13.44 5.62
N ASN A 50 -15.62 -14.47 5.89
CA ASN A 50 -14.38 -14.70 5.15
C ASN A 50 -14.65 -14.98 3.67
N TRP A 51 -15.63 -15.82 3.36
CA TRP A 51 -16.02 -16.08 1.98
C TRP A 51 -16.66 -14.88 1.31
N GLU A 52 -17.57 -14.17 2.00
CA GLU A 52 -18.18 -12.94 1.50
C GLU A 52 -17.11 -11.88 1.16
N ALA A 53 -16.09 -11.72 1.99
CA ALA A 53 -14.98 -10.80 1.72
C ALA A 53 -14.18 -11.20 0.48
N LEU A 54 -13.87 -12.49 0.31
CA LEU A 54 -13.13 -12.97 -0.86
C LEU A 54 -13.96 -12.86 -2.15
N ASP A 55 -15.27 -13.12 -2.08
CA ASP A 55 -16.20 -12.95 -3.20
C ASP A 55 -16.32 -11.48 -3.59
N LEU A 56 -16.35 -10.56 -2.62
CA LEU A 56 -16.35 -9.12 -2.89
C LEU A 56 -15.03 -8.66 -3.50
N ILE A 57 -13.88 -9.12 -2.99
CA ILE A 57 -12.55 -8.80 -3.55
C ILE A 57 -12.46 -9.29 -5.01
N GLU A 58 -12.88 -10.52 -5.29
CA GLU A 58 -12.93 -11.08 -6.65
C GLU A 58 -13.81 -10.21 -7.56
N LEU A 59 -15.02 -9.89 -7.11
CA LEU A 59 -15.97 -9.10 -7.89
C LEU A 59 -15.44 -7.70 -8.23
N VAL A 60 -14.78 -7.06 -7.27
CA VAL A 60 -14.16 -5.74 -7.45
C VAL A 60 -13.01 -5.81 -8.47
N ILE A 61 -12.15 -6.81 -8.37
CA ILE A 61 -11.05 -7.05 -9.33
C ILE A 61 -11.62 -7.37 -10.72
N GLN A 62 -12.63 -8.22 -10.82
CA GLN A 62 -13.26 -8.56 -12.11
C GLN A 62 -13.89 -7.36 -12.80
N ARG A 63 -14.29 -6.33 -12.03
CA ARG A 63 -14.79 -5.05 -12.55
C ARG A 63 -13.71 -4.03 -12.88
N GLY A 64 -12.43 -4.37 -12.74
CA GLY A 64 -11.33 -3.48 -13.13
C GLY A 64 -10.85 -2.53 -12.03
N HIS A 65 -11.40 -2.62 -10.82
CA HIS A 65 -11.01 -1.72 -9.72
C HIS A 65 -9.71 -2.16 -9.05
N MET A 66 -9.13 -1.26 -8.27
CA MET A 66 -8.01 -1.56 -7.37
C MET A 66 -8.52 -2.01 -6.00
N VAL A 67 -8.00 -3.13 -5.51
CA VAL A 67 -8.10 -3.60 -4.12
C VAL A 67 -6.75 -3.45 -3.44
N MET A 68 -6.75 -2.92 -2.22
CA MET A 68 -5.55 -2.82 -1.39
C MET A 68 -5.65 -3.69 -0.14
N CYS A 69 -4.66 -4.54 0.07
CA CYS A 69 -4.53 -5.37 1.27
C CYS A 69 -3.18 -5.14 1.94
N SER A 70 -3.19 -4.59 3.15
CA SER A 70 -2.00 -4.44 3.99
C SER A 70 -2.14 -5.16 5.33
N ASP A 71 -1.00 -5.58 5.87
CA ASP A 71 -0.80 -6.21 7.17
C ASP A 71 -1.87 -7.27 7.53
N PHE A 72 -2.83 -6.96 8.41
CA PHE A 72 -3.84 -7.92 8.85
C PHE A 72 -4.69 -8.50 7.70
N SER A 73 -5.11 -7.65 6.77
CA SER A 73 -5.88 -8.07 5.60
C SER A 73 -5.04 -8.90 4.63
N LEU A 74 -3.74 -8.60 4.50
CA LEU A 74 -2.82 -9.38 3.70
C LEU A 74 -2.57 -10.76 4.31
N LYS A 75 -2.37 -10.85 5.64
CA LYS A 75 -2.29 -12.15 6.34
C LYS A 75 -3.54 -13.00 6.06
N ALA A 76 -4.71 -12.38 6.14
CA ALA A 76 -5.98 -13.05 5.86
C ALA A 76 -6.09 -13.51 4.40
N LEU A 77 -5.71 -12.65 3.46
CA LEU A 77 -5.72 -12.96 2.04
C LEU A 77 -4.76 -14.11 1.70
N ILE A 78 -3.53 -14.09 2.22
CA ILE A 78 -2.52 -15.15 1.98
C ILE A 78 -3.03 -16.49 2.49
N LYS A 79 -3.54 -16.53 3.73
CA LYS A 79 -4.00 -17.77 4.37
C LYS A 79 -5.22 -18.38 3.69
N ASN A 80 -6.16 -17.53 3.26
CA ASN A 80 -7.42 -17.95 2.67
C ASN A 80 -7.43 -17.79 1.14
N TRP A 81 -6.24 -17.74 0.53
CA TRP A 81 -6.11 -17.54 -0.91
C TRP A 81 -6.89 -18.59 -1.68
N SER A 82 -7.66 -18.16 -2.67
CA SER A 82 -8.45 -19.05 -3.51
C SER A 82 -7.90 -19.08 -4.92
N THR A 83 -7.26 -20.19 -5.30
CA THR A 83 -6.73 -20.37 -6.66
C THR A 83 -7.80 -20.24 -7.73
N ARG A 84 -9.03 -20.66 -7.42
CA ARG A 84 -10.19 -20.51 -8.30
C ARG A 84 -10.51 -19.04 -8.60
N ARG A 85 -10.36 -18.14 -7.63
CA ARG A 85 -10.72 -16.71 -7.76
C ARG A 85 -9.59 -15.87 -8.32
N PHE A 86 -8.37 -16.11 -7.84
CA PHE A 86 -7.24 -15.20 -8.06
C PHE A 86 -6.09 -15.83 -8.85
N GLY A 87 -6.18 -17.10 -9.26
CA GLY A 87 -5.05 -17.84 -9.82
C GLY A 87 -4.06 -18.31 -8.76
N PRO A 88 -2.86 -18.79 -9.14
CA PRO A 88 -1.88 -19.28 -8.16
C PRO A 88 -1.53 -18.20 -7.13
N ASN A 89 -1.19 -18.58 -5.89
CA ASN A 89 -0.81 -17.61 -4.87
C ASN A 89 0.69 -17.30 -4.96
N PRO A 90 1.11 -16.09 -5.33
CA PRO A 90 2.53 -15.74 -5.34
C PRO A 90 3.03 -15.35 -3.95
N PHE A 91 2.17 -15.10 -2.97
CA PHE A 91 2.54 -14.51 -1.69
C PHE A 91 2.78 -15.57 -0.62
N VAL A 92 3.84 -15.37 0.16
CA VAL A 92 4.18 -16.25 1.28
C VAL A 92 4.43 -15.44 2.54
N LYS A 93 3.70 -15.73 3.62
CA LYS A 93 3.97 -15.16 4.94
C LYS A 93 5.25 -15.79 5.51
N LEU A 94 6.24 -14.97 5.80
CA LEU A 94 7.55 -15.38 6.32
C LEU A 94 7.68 -15.14 7.83
N GLY A 95 6.86 -14.25 8.37
CA GLY A 95 6.84 -13.94 9.80
C GLY A 95 6.11 -12.66 10.09
N GLU A 96 6.43 -12.08 11.23
CA GLU A 96 5.96 -10.79 11.70
C GLU A 96 7.12 -10.05 12.36
N PHE A 97 7.05 -8.72 12.40
CA PHE A 97 8.03 -7.90 13.09
C PHE A 97 7.42 -6.62 13.63
N GLY A 98 8.21 -5.87 14.39
CA GLY A 98 7.94 -4.49 14.75
C GLY A 98 9.26 -3.73 14.83
N GLY A 99 9.23 -2.43 14.56
CA GLY A 99 10.42 -1.59 14.54
C GLY A 99 10.59 -0.85 13.21
N ARG A 100 11.84 -0.60 12.81
CA ARG A 100 12.13 0.12 11.57
C ARG A 100 12.37 -0.86 10.42
N MET A 101 11.72 -0.61 9.30
CA MET A 101 12.08 -1.22 8.03
C MET A 101 12.39 -0.14 7.00
N ARG A 102 13.32 -0.45 6.11
CA ARG A 102 13.61 0.37 4.94
C ARG A 102 12.93 -0.23 3.73
N LEU A 103 12.18 0.58 3.02
CA LEU A 103 11.68 0.27 1.69
C LEU A 103 12.71 0.70 0.67
N ARG A 104 13.02 -0.17 -0.29
CA ARG A 104 13.86 0.12 -1.46
C ARG A 104 13.07 -0.13 -2.72
N PHE A 105 13.26 0.73 -3.72
CA PHE A 105 12.48 0.67 -4.94
C PHE A 105 13.18 1.35 -6.11
N ASP A 106 12.75 0.96 -7.31
CA ASP A 106 13.05 1.70 -8.52
C ASP A 106 12.12 2.92 -8.60
N VAL A 107 12.72 4.11 -8.70
CA VAL A 107 12.00 5.38 -8.63
C VAL A 107 10.99 5.51 -9.78
N GLU A 108 11.39 5.18 -11.01
CA GLU A 108 10.54 5.32 -12.19
C GLU A 108 9.40 4.30 -12.17
N ARG A 109 9.66 3.07 -11.72
CA ARG A 109 8.61 2.05 -11.52
C ARG A 109 7.56 2.52 -10.52
N VAL A 110 7.99 3.05 -9.37
CA VAL A 110 7.08 3.53 -8.33
C VAL A 110 6.31 4.78 -8.78
N ARG A 111 6.91 5.67 -9.59
CA ARG A 111 6.21 6.79 -10.24
C ARG A 111 5.19 6.35 -11.28
N ALA A 112 5.45 5.27 -12.01
CA ALA A 112 4.55 4.74 -13.02
C ALA A 112 3.40 3.91 -12.43
N CYS A 113 3.47 3.53 -11.15
CA CYS A 113 2.45 2.69 -10.55
C CYS A 113 1.11 3.47 -10.39
N PRO A 114 -0.03 2.78 -10.35
CA PRO A 114 -1.36 3.41 -10.28
C PRO A 114 -1.75 3.91 -8.87
N SER A 115 -0.91 3.68 -7.85
CA SER A 115 -1.18 4.15 -6.49
C SER A 115 -0.57 5.53 -6.27
N SER A 116 -1.39 6.56 -6.09
CA SER A 116 -0.86 7.93 -5.94
C SER A 116 0.02 8.12 -4.71
N GLN A 117 -0.17 7.34 -3.63
CA GLN A 117 0.75 7.33 -2.48
C GLN A 117 2.15 6.86 -2.87
N LEU A 118 2.25 5.75 -3.60
CA LEU A 118 3.51 5.25 -4.13
C LEU A 118 4.08 6.23 -5.16
N GLN A 119 3.27 6.79 -6.06
CA GLN A 119 3.72 7.83 -7.00
C GLN A 119 4.37 9.00 -6.27
N ARG A 120 3.74 9.51 -5.20
CA ARG A 120 4.34 10.58 -4.37
C ARG A 120 5.67 10.14 -3.77
N ALA A 121 5.78 8.88 -3.31
CA ALA A 121 7.04 8.37 -2.80
C ALA A 121 8.14 8.36 -3.88
N GLY A 122 7.82 7.94 -5.11
CA GLY A 122 8.74 8.03 -6.25
C GLY A 122 9.05 9.47 -6.67
N ASP A 123 8.08 10.37 -6.60
CA ASP A 123 8.25 11.78 -6.94
C ASP A 123 9.05 12.56 -5.90
N LEU A 124 9.09 12.11 -4.64
CA LEU A 124 9.85 12.74 -3.58
C LEU A 124 11.23 12.10 -3.39
N SER A 125 11.37 10.80 -3.62
CA SER A 125 12.60 10.06 -3.33
C SER A 125 13.66 10.25 -4.42
N GLU A 126 14.85 10.71 -4.03
CA GLU A 126 16.01 10.80 -4.92
C GLU A 126 16.72 9.45 -5.08
N GLY A 127 16.99 8.76 -3.98
CA GLY A 127 17.73 7.49 -3.94
C GLY A 127 16.87 6.24 -3.83
N GLY A 128 15.59 6.29 -4.19
CA GLY A 128 14.70 5.12 -4.26
C GLY A 128 14.49 4.41 -2.92
N HIS A 129 14.33 5.16 -1.84
CA HIS A 129 14.09 4.57 -0.53
C HIS A 129 13.24 5.42 0.42
N ALA A 130 12.60 4.72 1.36
CA ALA A 130 11.85 5.29 2.47
C ALA A 130 12.07 4.44 3.74
N GLU A 131 11.89 5.04 4.92
CA GLU A 131 11.90 4.32 6.20
C GLU A 131 10.52 4.40 6.84
N ILE A 132 10.01 3.25 7.26
CA ILE A 132 8.72 3.16 7.96
C ILE A 132 8.92 2.49 9.32
N ARG A 133 8.09 2.86 10.29
CA ARG A 133 8.09 2.30 11.65
C ARG A 133 6.90 1.37 11.83
N ALA A 134 7.09 0.14 11.38
CA ALA A 134 6.16 -0.95 11.55
C ALA A 134 5.76 -1.14 13.03
N GLN A 135 4.45 -1.22 13.27
CA GLN A 135 3.92 -1.66 14.55
C GLN A 135 4.29 -3.13 14.85
N SER A 136 4.19 -3.53 16.11
CA SER A 136 4.42 -4.92 16.49
C SER A 136 3.41 -5.84 15.81
N GLY A 137 3.89 -6.94 15.24
CA GLY A 137 3.06 -7.90 14.52
C GLY A 137 2.89 -7.59 13.04
N THR A 138 3.49 -6.52 12.52
CA THR A 138 3.46 -6.19 11.08
C THR A 138 3.97 -7.36 10.25
N ILE A 139 3.25 -7.73 9.18
CA ILE A 139 3.60 -8.88 8.34
C ILE A 139 5.00 -8.72 7.71
N ILE A 140 5.74 -9.83 7.69
CA ILE A 140 6.82 -10.04 6.73
C ILE A 140 6.33 -11.06 5.71
N TYR A 141 6.30 -10.68 4.45
CA TYR A 141 5.92 -11.57 3.36
C TYR A 141 6.90 -11.49 2.20
N GLY A 142 6.88 -12.51 1.35
CA GLY A 142 7.72 -12.60 0.17
C GLY A 142 6.93 -13.04 -1.05
N VAL A 143 7.65 -13.19 -2.15
CA VAL A 143 7.12 -13.71 -3.42
C VAL A 143 7.72 -15.09 -3.67
N ASP A 144 6.88 -16.10 -3.85
CA ASP A 144 7.29 -17.46 -4.21
C ASP A 144 7.76 -17.47 -5.67
N SER A 145 9.07 -17.56 -5.88
CA SER A 145 9.68 -17.55 -7.21
C SER A 145 9.31 -18.77 -8.06
N ARG A 146 8.64 -19.78 -7.50
CA ARG A 146 8.12 -20.94 -8.23
C ARG A 146 6.81 -20.62 -8.95
N VAL A 147 6.13 -19.55 -8.56
CA VAL A 147 4.97 -19.02 -9.29
C VAL A 147 5.50 -18.07 -10.36
N PRO A 148 5.23 -18.32 -11.66
CA PRO A 148 5.66 -17.42 -12.72
C PRO A 148 5.15 -15.99 -12.50
N PRO A 149 5.95 -14.96 -12.78
CA PRO A 149 5.52 -13.57 -12.62
C PRO A 149 4.38 -13.20 -13.58
N THR A 150 4.22 -13.93 -14.69
CA THR A 150 3.06 -13.82 -15.58
C THR A 150 2.34 -15.16 -15.62
N THR A 151 1.05 -15.14 -15.31
CA THR A 151 0.17 -16.31 -15.32
C THR A 151 -1.04 -16.05 -16.22
N ASP A 152 -1.89 -17.06 -16.39
CA ASP A 152 -3.17 -16.87 -17.07
C ASP A 152 -4.16 -15.98 -16.28
N ALA A 153 -3.93 -15.74 -14.99
CA ALA A 153 -4.81 -14.92 -14.16
C ALA A 153 -4.34 -13.47 -14.08
N TYR A 154 -3.03 -13.26 -13.89
CA TYR A 154 -2.45 -11.95 -13.61
C TYR A 154 -0.98 -11.84 -14.04
N GLY A 155 -0.51 -10.60 -14.18
CA GLY A 155 0.91 -10.24 -14.14
C GLY A 155 1.29 -9.69 -12.76
N LEU A 156 2.47 -10.06 -12.26
CA LEU A 156 3.02 -9.68 -10.96
C LEU A 156 4.16 -8.69 -11.15
N GLU A 157 4.12 -7.60 -10.38
CA GLU A 157 5.17 -6.61 -10.31
C GLU A 157 5.55 -6.30 -8.85
N VAL A 158 6.85 -6.39 -8.55
CA VAL A 158 7.40 -6.00 -7.26
C VAL A 158 7.76 -4.52 -7.34
N LEU A 159 7.07 -3.71 -6.55
CA LEU A 159 7.23 -2.25 -6.53
C LEU A 159 8.30 -1.83 -5.52
N THR A 160 8.31 -2.45 -4.34
CA THR A 160 9.32 -2.19 -3.31
C THR A 160 9.74 -3.48 -2.61
N VAL A 161 10.99 -3.56 -2.17
CA VAL A 161 11.44 -4.56 -1.19
C VAL A 161 11.54 -3.92 0.20
N ALA A 162 11.32 -4.71 1.24
CA ALA A 162 11.41 -4.30 2.63
C ALA A 162 12.59 -5.00 3.29
N THR A 163 13.51 -4.22 3.85
CA THR A 163 14.65 -4.71 4.62
C THR A 163 14.49 -4.31 6.08
N PRO A 164 14.27 -5.27 6.99
CA PRO A 164 14.21 -5.01 8.43
C PRO A 164 15.56 -4.51 8.93
N MET A 165 15.57 -3.43 9.72
CA MET A 165 16.83 -2.80 10.17
C MET A 165 17.45 -3.46 11.41
N SER A 166 16.75 -4.40 12.06
CA SER A 166 17.17 -5.00 13.35
C SER A 166 17.55 -6.48 13.24
N GLY A 167 18.44 -6.82 12.31
CA GLY A 167 19.19 -8.09 12.35
C GLY A 167 18.45 -9.34 11.83
N GLN A 168 17.65 -9.22 10.77
CA GLN A 168 16.83 -10.34 10.29
C GLN A 168 17.50 -11.24 9.25
N ARG A 169 17.04 -12.50 9.29
CA ARG A 169 17.44 -13.67 8.47
C ARG A 169 17.48 -13.34 6.98
N ARG A 170 18.51 -13.84 6.28
CA ARG A 170 18.52 -13.96 4.82
C ARG A 170 17.25 -14.70 4.37
N VAL A 171 16.45 -14.05 3.55
CA VAL A 171 15.31 -14.68 2.87
C VAL A 171 15.85 -15.78 1.96
N SER A 172 15.15 -16.92 1.88
CA SER A 172 15.55 -17.95 0.93
C SER A 172 15.48 -17.43 -0.50
N ALA A 173 16.30 -17.97 -1.38
CA ALA A 173 16.28 -17.61 -2.80
C ALA A 173 14.94 -17.90 -3.49
N THR A 174 14.05 -18.68 -2.88
CA THR A 174 12.72 -18.99 -3.43
C THR A 174 11.60 -18.11 -2.91
N MET A 175 11.86 -17.32 -1.85
CA MET A 175 10.81 -16.55 -1.16
C MET A 175 11.13 -15.05 -1.08
N GLY A 176 12.23 -14.61 -1.67
CA GLY A 176 12.59 -13.19 -1.77
C GLY A 176 12.21 -12.61 -3.12
N CYS A 177 12.12 -11.28 -3.18
CA CYS A 177 11.85 -10.51 -4.38
C CYS A 177 12.88 -9.39 -4.55
N GLU A 178 12.88 -8.73 -5.71
CA GLU A 178 13.87 -7.70 -6.06
C GLU A 178 13.19 -6.40 -6.53
N ALA A 179 13.66 -5.27 -6.03
CA ALA A 179 13.31 -3.93 -6.50
C ALA A 179 14.44 -2.95 -6.16
N GLY A 180 14.69 -1.96 -7.02
CA GLY A 180 15.74 -0.96 -6.78
C GLY A 180 17.15 -1.54 -6.65
N GLY A 181 17.43 -2.68 -7.29
CA GLY A 181 18.72 -3.38 -7.22
C GLY A 181 18.99 -4.10 -5.88
N GLU A 182 18.00 -4.15 -4.98
CA GLU A 182 18.10 -4.89 -3.72
C GLU A 182 17.13 -6.07 -3.72
N ARG A 183 17.56 -7.16 -3.07
CA ARG A 183 16.79 -8.39 -2.93
C ARG A 183 16.50 -8.69 -1.46
N ASP A 184 15.22 -8.69 -1.10
CA ASP A 184 14.76 -8.94 0.26
C ASP A 184 13.28 -9.40 0.27
N THR A 185 12.62 -9.27 1.41
CA THR A 185 11.18 -9.47 1.57
C THR A 185 10.38 -8.42 0.79
N ALA A 186 9.13 -8.71 0.51
CA ALA A 186 8.27 -7.82 -0.24
C ALA A 186 7.82 -6.65 0.64
N GLY A 187 7.98 -5.43 0.13
CA GLY A 187 7.32 -4.25 0.70
C GLY A 187 5.97 -4.05 0.04
N HIS A 188 5.97 -3.80 -1.28
CA HIS A 188 4.75 -3.65 -2.08
C HIS A 188 4.82 -4.54 -3.32
N VAL A 189 3.74 -5.25 -3.60
CA VAL A 189 3.59 -6.08 -4.81
C VAL A 189 2.23 -5.80 -5.43
N MET A 190 2.21 -5.69 -6.74
CA MET A 190 1.02 -5.44 -7.53
C MET A 190 0.73 -6.65 -8.41
N LEU A 191 -0.52 -7.14 -8.38
CA LEU A 191 -1.04 -8.08 -9.37
C LEU A 191 -2.02 -7.34 -10.27
N THR A 192 -1.80 -7.40 -11.58
CA THR A 192 -2.70 -6.86 -12.60
C THR A 192 -3.41 -8.00 -13.31
N PHE A 193 -4.73 -8.07 -13.15
CA PHE A 193 -5.57 -9.13 -13.70
C PHE A 193 -5.99 -8.83 -15.14
N LYS A 194 -6.38 -9.86 -15.89
CA LYS A 194 -6.90 -9.71 -17.27
C LYS A 194 -8.13 -8.80 -17.39
N SER A 195 -8.91 -8.65 -16.31
CA SER A 195 -10.02 -7.70 -16.22
C SER A 195 -9.59 -6.22 -16.18
N GLY A 196 -8.28 -5.95 -16.04
CA GLY A 196 -7.74 -4.63 -15.70
C GLY A 196 -7.75 -4.34 -14.19
N GLY A 197 -8.33 -5.22 -13.38
CA GLY A 197 -8.36 -5.07 -11.92
C GLY A 197 -6.98 -5.23 -11.31
N ILE A 198 -6.76 -4.57 -10.19
CA ILE A 198 -5.45 -4.54 -9.52
C ILE A 198 -5.61 -5.03 -8.08
N LEU A 199 -4.74 -5.93 -7.65
CA LEU A 199 -4.51 -6.21 -6.24
C LEU A 199 -3.15 -5.65 -5.84
N LEU A 200 -3.15 -4.60 -5.02
CA LEU A 200 -1.94 -4.03 -4.43
C LEU A 200 -1.80 -4.52 -2.99
N THR A 201 -0.68 -5.16 -2.68
CA THR A 201 -0.36 -5.64 -1.34
C THR A 201 0.74 -4.82 -0.71
N SER A 202 0.70 -4.64 0.62
CA SER A 202 1.76 -3.95 1.37
C SER A 202 2.11 -4.66 2.67
N ALA A 203 3.39 -4.62 3.04
CA ALA A 203 3.88 -5.10 4.33
C ALA A 203 3.49 -4.15 5.48
N GLY A 204 3.45 -2.84 5.23
CA GLY A 204 3.22 -1.83 6.26
C GLY A 204 2.22 -0.76 5.81
N HIS A 205 2.10 0.31 6.59
CA HIS A 205 1.18 1.40 6.29
C HIS A 205 1.93 2.69 6.01
N TRP A 206 1.43 3.49 5.07
CA TRP A 206 1.99 4.83 4.84
C TRP A 206 1.84 5.76 6.05
N SER A 207 0.84 5.52 6.91
CA SER A 207 0.72 6.21 8.21
C SER A 207 1.92 5.97 9.14
N GLU A 208 2.73 4.93 8.87
CA GLU A 208 3.96 4.60 9.59
C GLU A 208 5.22 5.19 8.92
N LEU A 209 5.08 5.97 7.85
CA LEU A 209 6.19 6.62 7.16
C LEU A 209 6.93 7.59 8.10
N VAL A 210 8.21 7.31 8.33
CA VAL A 210 9.09 8.09 9.21
C VAL A 210 9.96 9.04 8.40
N ARG A 211 10.51 8.53 7.29
CA ARG A 211 11.52 9.25 6.51
C ARG A 211 11.39 8.89 5.03
N ILE A 212 11.61 9.87 4.18
CA ILE A 212 11.78 9.69 2.74
C ILE A 212 13.04 10.43 2.30
N ASP A 213 13.74 9.90 1.32
CA ASP A 213 14.97 10.51 0.81
C ASP A 213 14.68 11.73 -0.06
N VAL A 214 14.50 12.90 0.55
CA VAL A 214 13.99 14.11 -0.11
C VAL A 214 14.80 15.35 0.26
N THR A 215 15.04 16.21 -0.74
CA THR A 215 15.59 17.55 -0.59
C THR A 215 14.47 18.60 -0.53
N GLU A 216 14.74 19.77 0.05
CA GLU A 216 13.74 20.87 0.07
C GLU A 216 13.34 21.32 -1.33
N GLU A 217 14.30 21.37 -2.26
CA GLU A 217 14.02 21.71 -3.66
C GLU A 217 13.08 20.70 -4.30
N ARG A 218 13.36 19.41 -4.13
CA ARG A 218 12.51 18.32 -4.64
C ARG A 218 11.10 18.40 -4.05
N LEU A 219 11.00 18.57 -2.73
CA LEU A 219 9.71 18.71 -2.03
C LEU A 219 8.88 19.86 -2.61
N LEU A 220 9.47 21.05 -2.76
CA LEU A 220 8.76 22.23 -3.25
C LEU A 220 8.38 22.09 -4.73
N ARG A 221 9.24 21.52 -5.57
CA ARG A 221 8.92 21.21 -6.96
C ARG A 221 7.73 20.26 -7.06
N THR A 222 7.77 19.14 -6.33
CA THR A 222 6.65 18.18 -6.29
C THR A 222 5.38 18.83 -5.75
N ALA A 223 5.47 19.73 -4.77
CA ALA A 223 4.31 20.47 -4.27
C ALA A 223 3.69 21.42 -5.31
N VAL A 224 4.50 22.06 -6.17
CA VAL A 224 4.00 22.88 -7.29
C VAL A 224 3.26 21.99 -8.28
N GLU A 225 3.86 20.88 -8.68
CA GLU A 225 3.28 19.95 -9.66
C GLU A 225 1.94 19.36 -9.19
N GLN A 226 1.79 19.08 -7.90
CA GLN A 226 0.60 18.40 -7.36
C GLN A 226 -0.49 19.35 -6.85
N TYR A 227 -0.11 20.47 -6.26
CA TYR A 227 -1.05 21.34 -5.54
C TYR A 227 -1.01 22.80 -6.01
N GLY A 228 -0.14 23.13 -6.97
CA GLY A 228 0.01 24.46 -7.54
C GLY A 228 0.91 25.40 -6.73
N GLU A 229 1.31 26.50 -7.36
CA GLU A 229 2.29 27.47 -6.82
C GLU A 229 1.86 28.08 -5.49
N ALA A 230 0.58 28.42 -5.34
CA ALA A 230 0.08 29.03 -4.12
C ALA A 230 0.22 28.10 -2.90
N TYR A 231 0.06 26.79 -3.10
CA TYR A 231 0.24 25.80 -2.04
C TYR A 231 1.73 25.64 -1.70
N ALA A 232 2.58 25.43 -2.72
CA ALA A 232 4.02 25.31 -2.55
C ALA A 232 4.64 26.58 -1.92
N GLY A 233 4.14 27.77 -2.27
CA GLY A 233 4.59 29.05 -1.72
C GLY A 233 4.37 29.15 -0.20
N ARG A 234 3.27 28.58 0.33
CA ARG A 234 3.04 28.50 1.78
C ARG A 234 4.08 27.61 2.47
N TRP A 235 4.37 26.45 1.89
CA TRP A 235 5.40 25.55 2.44
C TRP A 235 6.80 26.15 2.35
N ALA A 236 7.12 26.81 1.25
CA ALA A 236 8.38 27.51 1.09
C ALA A 236 8.54 28.64 2.12
N ALA A 237 7.47 29.37 2.44
CA ALA A 237 7.47 30.37 3.50
C ALA A 237 7.69 29.74 4.89
N GLN A 238 7.02 28.62 5.18
CA GLN A 238 7.22 27.87 6.42
C GLN A 238 8.67 27.41 6.58
N LEU A 239 9.26 26.78 5.56
CA LEU A 239 10.66 26.33 5.57
C LEU A 239 11.65 27.49 5.73
N ARG A 240 11.44 28.62 5.03
CA ARG A 240 12.29 29.82 5.18
C ARG A 240 12.20 30.45 6.57
N SER A 241 11.05 30.37 7.23
CA SER A 241 10.85 30.91 8.58
C SER A 241 11.41 30.01 9.68
N ALA A 242 11.67 28.73 9.38
CA ALA A 242 12.18 27.77 10.35
C ALA A 242 13.68 27.95 10.59
N PRO A 243 14.18 27.74 11.82
CA PRO A 243 15.62 27.64 12.08
C PRO A 243 16.28 26.60 11.19
N GLU A 244 17.47 26.89 10.67
CA GLU A 244 18.19 26.04 9.72
C GLU A 244 18.31 24.59 10.20
N ALA A 245 18.61 24.39 11.49
CA ALA A 245 18.72 23.07 12.11
C ALA A 245 17.41 22.25 12.11
N LEU A 246 16.24 22.90 12.01
CA LEU A 246 14.93 22.26 12.03
C LEU A 246 14.35 22.06 10.62
N ARG A 247 14.88 22.74 9.60
CA ARG A 247 14.37 22.65 8.23
C ARG A 247 14.37 21.23 7.67
N PRO A 248 15.41 20.38 7.86
CA PRO A 248 15.36 19.01 7.38
C PRO A 248 14.21 18.20 8.01
N ALA A 249 13.99 18.33 9.32
CA ALA A 249 12.89 17.64 10.00
C ALA A 249 11.52 18.15 9.53
N MET A 250 11.39 19.45 9.30
CA MET A 250 10.17 20.05 8.74
C MET A 250 9.90 19.54 7.32
N ALA A 251 10.92 19.51 6.45
CA ALA A 251 10.80 18.99 5.09
C ALA A 251 10.39 17.50 5.09
N GLN A 252 10.96 16.69 5.99
CA GLN A 252 10.54 15.30 6.18
C GLN A 252 9.07 15.19 6.61
N GLY A 253 8.61 16.03 7.55
CA GLY A 253 7.22 16.06 7.97
C GLY A 253 6.26 16.38 6.82
N LEU A 254 6.58 17.41 6.03
CA LEU A 254 5.78 17.82 4.86
C LEU A 254 5.78 16.74 3.76
N ALA A 255 6.92 16.10 3.51
CA ALA A 255 7.03 15.02 2.53
C ALA A 255 6.22 13.78 2.96
N SER A 256 6.32 13.37 4.22
CA SER A 256 5.49 12.29 4.77
C SER A 256 4.00 12.62 4.70
N GLN A 257 3.64 13.87 5.02
CA GLN A 257 2.26 14.34 4.90
C GLN A 257 1.75 14.23 3.45
N MET A 258 2.54 14.61 2.45
CA MET A 258 2.16 14.52 1.03
C MET A 258 1.85 13.07 0.61
N VAL A 259 2.67 12.10 1.04
CA VAL A 259 2.43 10.67 0.78
C VAL A 259 1.17 10.20 1.52
N GLN A 260 1.03 10.51 2.81
CA GLN A 260 -0.07 10.04 3.66
C GLN A 260 -1.44 10.63 3.29
N GLN A 261 -1.47 11.86 2.77
CA GLN A 261 -2.71 12.53 2.35
C GLN A 261 -3.09 12.22 0.91
N SER A 262 -2.23 11.56 0.14
CA SER A 262 -2.57 11.15 -1.22
C SER A 262 -3.58 10.02 -1.20
N SER A 263 -4.55 10.09 -2.11
CA SER A 263 -5.46 8.97 -2.34
C SER A 263 -4.65 7.72 -2.71
N PRO A 264 -5.10 6.52 -2.29
CA PRO A 264 -4.53 5.30 -2.83
C PRO A 264 -4.88 5.07 -4.32
N SER A 265 -5.92 5.73 -4.87
CA SER A 265 -6.25 5.70 -6.31
C SER A 265 -5.45 6.72 -7.11
N SER A 266 -5.31 6.47 -8.41
CA SER A 266 -4.94 7.48 -9.38
C SER A 266 -5.98 8.62 -9.41
N TYR A 267 -5.51 9.86 -9.49
CA TYR A 267 -6.37 10.96 -9.90
C TYR A 267 -6.76 10.76 -11.37
N ALA A 268 -8.06 10.82 -11.68
CA ALA A 268 -8.49 10.89 -13.06
C ALA A 268 -7.89 12.16 -13.70
N ALA A 269 -7.16 11.96 -14.80
CA ALA A 269 -6.65 13.04 -15.64
C ALA A 269 -7.80 13.75 -16.37
#